data_AF-A0A959RWX5-F1
#
_entry.id   AF-A0A959RWX5-F1
#
_cell.length_a   1.000
_cell.length_b   1.000
_cell.length_c   1.000
_cell.angle_alpha   90.00
_cell.angle_beta   90.00
_cell.angle_gamma   90.00
#
_symmetry.space_group_name_H-M   'P 1'
#
loop_
_entity.id
_entity.type
_entity.pdbx_description
1 polymer ?
#
loop_
_entity_poly.entity_id
_entity_poly.type
_entity_poly.pdbx_seq_one_letter_code
_entity_poly.pdbx_strand_id
1 'polypeptide(L)'
;MNIAQSNISNNNIQSNKTIAISNDNALKYLSTIELLRRIVEDEDRLALNYFLSNRKVIQFGKARYSIPKFLQIMRSSNFYPIINTHVHEKHLDEKLDHVYDRTLQKFSILKTNKGFIDGPFCNRQYEVILRKLNEHLNTENVRKQIEIEIKSEAIIKQSIYRHINYSWLEVCRSSNRLYKRYRWELPTGTIELKKPQHIDGRFFNKWLTEHVENPNPEDKSEKYRIQKIIDDWYGSLNEVDASKIDYKLKDSNDPAVEIEKYPENFATMKKTKKTSNIEILRPSIRSIGKHKIFALIKTILENIQYDEL
;
A
#
# COMPACT_ATOMS: atom_id res chain seq x y z
N MET A 1 0.52 -68.38 -24.46
CA MET A 1 -0.09 -67.55 -23.40
C MET A 1 1.04 -67.01 -22.54
N ASN A 2 1.25 -65.70 -22.61
CA ASN A 2 2.44 -65.00 -22.15
C ASN A 2 2.52 -64.89 -20.63
N ILE A 3 3.67 -65.26 -20.06
CA ILE A 3 4.08 -64.92 -18.71
C ILE A 3 5.21 -63.90 -18.86
N ALA A 4 4.93 -62.65 -18.53
CA ALA A 4 5.94 -61.60 -18.39
C ALA A 4 5.77 -61.00 -16.99
N GLN A 5 6.64 -61.40 -16.07
CA GLN A 5 6.82 -60.73 -14.78
C GLN A 5 7.86 -59.63 -14.98
N SER A 6 7.42 -58.39 -14.99
CA SER A 6 8.27 -57.21 -14.97
C SER A 6 8.57 -56.80 -13.53
N ASN A 7 9.85 -56.89 -13.15
CA ASN A 7 10.42 -56.31 -11.94
C ASN A 7 10.26 -54.78 -11.97
N ILE A 8 9.58 -54.22 -10.96
CA ILE A 8 9.55 -52.78 -10.73
C ILE A 8 10.58 -52.45 -9.65
N SER A 9 11.67 -51.83 -10.08
CA SER A 9 12.72 -51.27 -9.24
C SER A 9 12.21 -50.06 -8.48
N ASN A 10 12.10 -50.17 -7.16
CA ASN A 10 12.01 -49.03 -6.24
C ASN A 10 13.39 -48.39 -6.11
N ASN A 11 13.63 -47.28 -6.82
CA ASN A 11 14.73 -46.35 -6.53
C ASN A 11 14.45 -45.02 -7.24
N ASN A 12 13.87 -44.04 -6.54
CA ASN A 12 14.10 -42.60 -6.75
C ASN A 12 13.25 -41.77 -5.79
N ILE A 13 13.69 -41.67 -4.54
CA ILE A 13 13.26 -40.59 -3.62
C ILE A 13 14.51 -40.07 -2.92
N GLN A 14 15.41 -39.41 -3.64
CA GLN A 14 16.52 -38.68 -3.01
C GLN A 14 17.16 -37.56 -3.85
N SER A 15 16.51 -37.03 -4.89
CA SER A 15 17.12 -35.99 -5.75
C SER A 15 16.55 -34.57 -5.63
N ASN A 16 15.56 -34.29 -4.77
CA ASN A 16 14.86 -33.00 -4.82
C ASN A 16 15.24 -31.98 -3.73
N LYS A 17 16.27 -32.23 -2.90
CA LYS A 17 16.65 -31.28 -1.83
C LYS A 17 17.87 -30.39 -2.13
N THR A 18 18.58 -30.60 -3.24
CA THR A 18 19.87 -29.92 -3.50
C THR A 18 19.78 -28.73 -4.47
N ILE A 19 18.62 -28.45 -5.09
CA ILE A 19 18.50 -27.43 -6.16
C ILE A 19 18.01 -26.06 -5.64
N ALA A 20 17.47 -25.98 -4.42
CA ALA A 20 16.89 -24.72 -3.92
C ALA A 20 17.95 -23.71 -3.40
N ILE A 21 19.08 -24.19 -2.86
CA ILE A 21 20.08 -23.34 -2.20
C ILE A 21 21.00 -22.62 -3.22
N SER A 22 21.07 -23.08 -4.47
CA SER A 22 21.93 -22.47 -5.51
C SER A 22 21.32 -21.23 -6.17
N ASN A 23 20.01 -20.98 -6.05
CA ASN A 23 19.34 -19.91 -6.79
C ASN A 23 19.40 -18.52 -6.13
N ASP A 24 19.40 -18.43 -4.80
CA ASP A 24 19.40 -17.13 -4.11
C ASP A 24 20.73 -16.38 -4.29
N ASN A 25 21.85 -17.10 -4.33
CA ASN A 25 23.15 -16.47 -4.60
C ASN A 25 23.24 -15.94 -6.04
N ALA A 26 22.59 -16.58 -7.02
CA ALA A 26 22.59 -16.10 -8.40
C ALA A 26 21.86 -14.75 -8.53
N LEU A 27 20.74 -14.56 -7.82
CA LEU A 27 19.96 -13.31 -7.82
C LEU A 27 20.78 -12.09 -7.34
N LYS A 28 21.80 -12.31 -6.50
CA LYS A 28 22.67 -11.24 -5.99
C LYS A 28 23.47 -10.54 -7.08
N TYR A 29 23.89 -11.28 -8.10
CA TYR A 29 24.74 -10.77 -9.18
C TYR A 29 23.93 -10.17 -10.34
N LEU A 30 22.61 -10.32 -10.32
CA LEU A 30 21.74 -9.73 -11.34
C LEU A 30 21.67 -8.22 -11.19
N SER A 31 21.59 -7.55 -12.34
CA SER A 31 21.28 -6.13 -12.42
C SER A 31 19.84 -5.86 -12.02
N THR A 32 19.51 -4.60 -11.71
CA THR A 32 18.13 -4.20 -11.41
C THR A 32 17.20 -4.52 -12.57
N ILE A 33 17.63 -4.25 -13.81
CA ILE A 33 16.81 -4.52 -15.00
C ILE A 33 16.54 -6.03 -15.18
N GLU A 34 17.53 -6.88 -14.91
CA GLU A 34 17.40 -8.33 -15.06
C GLU A 34 16.52 -8.94 -13.95
N LEU A 35 16.61 -8.43 -12.73
CA LEU A 35 15.66 -8.78 -11.66
C LEU A 35 14.24 -8.40 -12.05
N LEU A 36 14.03 -7.20 -12.60
CA LEU A 36 12.72 -6.77 -13.05
C LEU A 36 12.18 -7.63 -14.20
N ARG A 37 13.03 -8.06 -15.15
CA ARG A 37 12.63 -8.98 -16.23
C ARG A 37 12.11 -10.29 -15.67
N ARG A 38 12.85 -10.96 -14.78
CA ARG A 38 12.39 -12.21 -14.14
C ARG A 38 11.05 -12.04 -13.41
N ILE A 39 10.83 -10.90 -12.75
CA ILE A 39 9.56 -10.61 -12.07
C ILE A 39 8.40 -10.48 -13.07
N VAL A 40 8.65 -9.90 -14.25
CA VAL A 40 7.62 -9.61 -15.25
C VAL A 40 7.35 -10.79 -16.17
N GLU A 41 8.40 -11.41 -16.69
CA GLU A 41 8.37 -12.46 -17.72
C GLU A 41 8.14 -13.84 -17.10
N ASP A 42 8.83 -14.15 -16.00
CA ASP A 42 8.77 -15.47 -15.36
C ASP A 42 7.84 -15.52 -14.14
N GLU A 43 7.23 -14.38 -13.78
CA GLU A 43 6.48 -14.19 -12.53
C GLU A 43 7.27 -14.66 -11.28
N ASP A 44 8.59 -14.46 -11.30
CA ASP A 44 9.52 -15.03 -10.34
C ASP A 44 9.39 -14.40 -8.94
N ARG A 45 8.81 -15.17 -8.01
CA ARG A 45 8.60 -14.76 -6.63
C ARG A 45 9.89 -14.64 -5.82
N LEU A 46 10.92 -15.43 -6.11
CA LEU A 46 12.21 -15.32 -5.44
C LEU A 46 12.92 -14.03 -5.87
N ALA A 47 12.91 -13.73 -7.18
CA ALA A 47 13.43 -12.47 -7.70
C ALA A 47 12.70 -11.27 -7.08
N LEU A 48 11.37 -11.32 -6.95
CA LEU A 48 10.60 -10.25 -6.28
C LEU A 48 10.99 -10.10 -4.81
N ASN A 49 11.04 -11.19 -4.06
CA ASN A 49 11.39 -11.17 -2.64
C ASN A 49 12.79 -10.60 -2.43
N TYR A 50 13.76 -11.03 -3.23
CA TYR A 50 15.12 -10.50 -3.20
C TYR A 50 15.16 -9.01 -3.55
N PHE A 51 14.41 -8.59 -4.58
CA PHE A 51 14.32 -7.20 -5.00
C PHE A 51 13.76 -6.29 -3.90
N LEU A 52 12.72 -6.74 -3.18
CA LEU A 52 12.08 -5.94 -2.13
C LEU A 52 12.84 -5.96 -0.80
N SER A 53 13.47 -7.08 -0.45
CA SER A 53 14.11 -7.27 0.86
C SER A 53 15.59 -6.88 0.87
N ASN A 54 16.33 -7.18 -0.20
CA ASN A 54 17.79 -7.10 -0.22
C ASN A 54 18.30 -5.96 -1.12
N ARG A 55 17.65 -5.72 -2.26
CA ARG A 55 18.11 -4.71 -3.23
C ARG A 55 17.79 -3.29 -2.74
N LYS A 56 18.85 -2.52 -2.47
CA LYS A 56 18.76 -1.10 -2.06
C LYS A 56 18.76 -0.17 -3.27
N VAL A 57 17.66 -0.19 -4.02
CA VAL A 57 17.55 0.53 -5.31
C VAL A 57 17.36 2.04 -5.17
N ILE A 58 16.87 2.56 -4.05
CA ILE A 58 16.47 3.98 -3.93
C ILE A 58 17.47 4.76 -3.10
N GLN A 59 18.09 5.80 -3.66
CA GLN A 59 18.87 6.77 -2.91
C GLN A 59 17.96 7.89 -2.38
N PHE A 60 18.10 8.14 -1.08
CA PHE A 60 17.44 9.23 -0.39
C PHE A 60 18.41 9.85 0.62
N GLY A 61 18.81 11.10 0.37
CA GLY A 61 19.94 11.71 1.05
C GLY A 61 21.25 10.98 0.77
N LYS A 62 22.00 10.65 1.83
CA LYS A 62 23.31 9.96 1.74
C LYS A 62 23.20 8.42 1.79
N ALA A 63 21.99 7.87 1.87
CA ALA A 63 21.77 6.44 2.08
C ALA A 63 20.90 5.83 0.97
N ARG A 64 21.04 4.51 0.79
CA ARG A 64 20.23 3.71 -0.13
C ARG A 64 19.29 2.77 0.63
N TYR A 65 18.08 2.63 0.12
CA TYR A 65 16.99 1.91 0.76
C TYR A 65 16.31 0.95 -0.23
N SER A 66 15.77 -0.14 0.29
CA SER A 66 14.81 -0.96 -0.45
C SER A 66 13.46 -0.24 -0.55
N ILE A 67 12.60 -0.67 -1.48
CA ILE A 67 11.27 -0.05 -1.68
C ILE A 67 10.46 -0.01 -0.38
N PRO A 68 10.28 -1.13 0.37
CA PRO A 68 9.49 -1.09 1.60
C PRO A 68 10.07 -0.16 2.66
N LYS A 69 11.42 -0.11 2.76
CA LYS A 69 12.10 0.74 3.74
C LYS A 69 12.00 2.22 3.37
N PHE A 70 12.13 2.54 2.09
CA PHE A 70 11.92 3.89 1.58
C PHE A 70 10.50 4.38 1.85
N LEU A 71 9.48 3.56 1.55
CA LEU A 71 8.09 3.89 1.88
C LEU A 71 7.87 4.09 3.38
N GLN A 72 8.52 3.28 4.23
CA GLN A 72 8.44 3.43 5.68
C GLN A 72 9.03 4.76 6.15
N ILE A 73 10.16 5.18 5.58
CA ILE A 73 10.80 6.47 5.88
C ILE A 73 9.87 7.60 5.49
N MET A 74 9.32 7.57 4.27
CA MET A 74 8.38 8.60 3.77
C MET A 74 7.15 8.73 4.67
N ARG A 75 6.61 7.60 5.14
CA ARG A 75 5.52 7.56 6.13
C ARG A 75 5.93 8.21 7.45
N SER A 76 7.07 7.82 8.00
CA SER A 76 7.52 8.24 9.34
C SER A 76 7.99 9.68 9.42
N SER A 77 8.46 10.27 8.31
CA SER A 77 8.87 11.67 8.27
C SER A 77 7.71 12.63 7.99
N ASN A 78 6.48 12.12 7.85
CA ASN A 78 5.33 12.84 7.26
C ASN A 78 5.69 13.54 5.92
N PHE A 79 6.77 13.09 5.29
CA PHE A 79 7.32 13.71 4.11
C PHE A 79 6.85 12.91 2.91
N TYR A 80 5.65 13.22 2.47
CA TYR A 80 5.25 12.92 1.12
C TYR A 80 5.37 14.23 0.33
N PRO A 81 6.45 14.44 -0.44
CA PRO A 81 6.76 15.72 -1.09
C PRO A 81 5.70 16.19 -2.09
N ILE A 82 4.69 15.35 -2.35
CA ILE A 82 3.61 15.57 -3.32
C ILE A 82 2.25 15.72 -2.60
N ILE A 83 2.18 15.36 -1.32
CA ILE A 83 0.93 15.41 -0.55
C ILE A 83 0.94 16.69 0.28
N ASN A 84 0.06 17.62 -0.08
CA ASN A 84 -0.18 18.79 0.74
C ASN A 84 -1.17 18.41 1.85
N THR A 85 -0.65 17.98 3.00
CA THR A 85 -1.48 17.65 4.17
C THR A 85 -1.82 18.93 4.92
N HIS A 86 -3.11 19.20 5.14
CA HIS A 86 -3.49 20.30 6.02
C HIS A 86 -3.25 19.90 7.49
N VAL A 87 -2.77 20.84 8.32
CA VAL A 87 -2.47 20.61 9.75
C VAL A 87 -3.67 20.05 10.54
N HIS A 88 -4.89 20.25 10.04
CA HIS A 88 -6.14 19.80 10.65
C HIS A 88 -6.77 18.58 9.95
N GLU A 89 -6.00 17.85 9.16
CA GLU A 89 -6.54 16.69 8.46
C GLU A 89 -6.89 15.55 9.44
N LYS A 90 -8.19 15.31 9.63
CA LYS A 90 -8.70 14.24 10.50
C LYS A 90 -8.11 12.89 10.09
N HIS A 91 -7.69 12.10 11.09
CA HIS A 91 -7.11 10.76 10.93
C HIS A 91 -5.87 10.71 10.02
N LEU A 92 -5.02 11.75 10.05
CA LEU A 92 -3.83 11.82 9.21
C LEU A 92 -2.98 10.54 9.31
N ASP A 93 -2.65 10.09 10.51
CA ASP A 93 -1.82 8.89 10.71
C ASP A 93 -2.42 7.62 10.07
N GLU A 94 -3.73 7.42 10.21
CA GLU A 94 -4.44 6.29 9.59
C GLU A 94 -4.42 6.40 8.06
N LYS A 95 -4.57 7.61 7.52
CA LYS A 95 -4.48 7.85 6.08
C LYS A 95 -3.08 7.54 5.57
N LEU A 96 -2.04 7.99 6.26
CA LEU A 96 -0.64 7.73 5.88
C LEU A 96 -0.32 6.23 5.94
N ASP A 97 -0.88 5.50 6.91
CA ASP A 97 -0.81 4.04 6.99
C ASP A 97 -1.47 3.36 5.79
N HIS A 98 -2.68 3.78 5.44
CA HIS A 98 -3.37 3.26 4.27
C HIS A 98 -2.64 3.57 2.96
N VAL A 99 -2.04 4.76 2.83
CA VAL A 99 -1.21 5.10 1.66
C VAL A 99 0.01 4.21 1.56
N TYR A 100 0.69 3.98 2.69
CA TYR A 100 1.83 3.06 2.74
C TYR A 100 1.42 1.66 2.28
N ASP A 101 0.37 1.09 2.88
CA ASP A 101 -0.08 -0.28 2.58
C ASP A 101 -0.51 -0.41 1.12
N ARG A 102 -1.33 0.52 0.62
CA ARG A 102 -1.81 0.51 -0.78
C ARG A 102 -0.68 0.67 -1.77
N THR A 103 0.30 1.55 -1.49
CA THR A 103 1.45 1.73 -2.37
C THR A 103 2.32 0.48 -2.38
N LEU A 104 2.60 -0.09 -1.20
CA LEU A 104 3.43 -1.29 -1.09
C LEU A 104 2.81 -2.46 -1.87
N GLN A 105 1.49 -2.66 -1.77
CA GLN A 105 0.76 -3.69 -2.52
C GLN A 105 1.02 -3.63 -4.03
N LYS A 106 1.14 -2.44 -4.61
CA LYS A 106 1.44 -2.26 -6.05
C LYS A 106 2.79 -2.80 -6.48
N PHE A 107 3.70 -2.99 -5.53
CA PHE A 107 5.06 -3.47 -5.77
C PHE A 107 5.32 -4.85 -5.19
N SER A 108 4.41 -5.41 -4.37
CA SER A 108 4.67 -6.67 -3.65
C SER A 108 3.76 -7.85 -4.01
N ILE A 109 2.66 -7.62 -4.73
CA ILE A 109 1.70 -8.69 -5.04
C ILE A 109 1.95 -9.20 -6.46
N LEU A 110 2.51 -10.41 -6.59
CA LEU A 110 2.55 -11.10 -7.89
C LEU A 110 1.18 -11.64 -8.26
N LYS A 111 0.94 -11.74 -9.57
CA LYS A 111 -0.17 -12.53 -10.09
C LYS A 111 0.06 -14.00 -9.68
N THR A 112 -1.00 -14.68 -9.28
CA THR A 112 -0.94 -16.12 -9.05
C THR A 112 -1.69 -16.80 -10.19
N ASN A 113 -1.18 -17.93 -10.67
CA ASN A 113 -1.80 -18.74 -11.73
C ASN A 113 -3.18 -19.31 -11.34
N LYS A 114 -3.68 -19.03 -10.13
CA LYS A 114 -4.96 -19.53 -9.61
C LYS A 114 -6.06 -18.48 -9.80
N GLY A 115 -6.58 -18.38 -11.02
CA GLY A 115 -7.88 -17.77 -11.33
C GLY A 115 -7.87 -16.32 -11.83
N PHE A 116 -8.99 -15.94 -12.46
CA PHE A 116 -9.32 -14.62 -13.02
C PHE A 116 -9.61 -13.57 -11.92
N ILE A 117 -8.66 -13.30 -11.04
CA ILE A 117 -8.78 -12.16 -10.12
C ILE A 117 -8.02 -11.00 -10.76
N ASP A 118 -8.73 -9.96 -11.19
CA ASP A 118 -8.08 -8.72 -11.60
C ASP A 118 -7.63 -7.99 -10.34
N GLY A 119 -6.31 -7.87 -10.17
CA GLY A 119 -5.69 -7.39 -8.94
C GLY A 119 -4.60 -6.36 -9.21
N PRO A 120 -4.13 -5.65 -8.17
CA PRO A 120 -3.04 -4.69 -8.26
C PRO A 120 -1.69 -5.41 -8.41
N PHE A 121 -1.52 -6.21 -9.46
CA PHE A 121 -0.34 -7.04 -9.63
C PHE A 121 0.89 -6.20 -9.95
N CYS A 122 2.01 -6.53 -9.29
CA CYS A 122 3.26 -5.79 -9.40
C CYS A 122 3.96 -6.03 -10.74
N ASN A 123 3.73 -7.17 -11.41
CA ASN A 123 4.29 -7.43 -12.74
C ASN A 123 3.85 -6.36 -13.76
N ARG A 124 2.57 -5.97 -13.79
CA ARG A 124 2.10 -4.85 -14.63
C ARG A 124 2.83 -3.55 -14.31
N GLN A 125 3.13 -3.31 -13.03
CA GLN A 125 3.85 -2.11 -12.62
C GLN A 125 5.31 -2.12 -13.06
N TYR A 126 5.96 -3.27 -12.92
CA TYR A 126 7.34 -3.47 -13.34
C TYR A 126 7.49 -3.52 -14.85
N GLU A 127 6.50 -4.01 -15.58
CA GLU A 127 6.42 -3.96 -17.05
C GLU A 127 6.46 -2.51 -17.56
N VAL A 128 5.65 -1.63 -16.96
CA VAL A 128 5.68 -0.20 -17.29
C VAL A 128 7.05 0.43 -16.99
N ILE A 129 7.72 0.01 -15.92
CA ILE A 129 9.06 0.48 -15.57
C ILE A 129 10.10 -0.03 -16.58
N LEU A 130 10.06 -1.32 -16.94
CA LEU A 130 10.94 -1.94 -17.92
C LEU A 130 10.81 -1.30 -19.29
N ARG A 131 9.58 -1.05 -19.75
CA ARG A 131 9.33 -0.36 -21.02
C ARG A 131 10.00 1.01 -21.04
N LYS A 132 9.80 1.83 -20.00
CA LYS A 132 10.44 3.15 -19.88
C LYS A 132 11.96 3.06 -19.83
N LEU A 133 12.50 2.03 -19.17
CA LEU A 133 13.94 1.79 -19.13
C LEU A 133 14.47 1.47 -20.53
N ASN A 134 13.85 0.53 -21.23
CA ASN A 134 14.24 0.14 -22.59
C ASN A 134 14.15 1.32 -23.57
N GLU A 135 13.10 2.14 -23.48
CA GLU A 135 12.96 3.39 -24.26
C GLU A 135 14.20 4.29 -24.04
N HIS A 136 14.59 4.53 -22.78
CA HIS A 136 15.76 5.36 -22.47
C HIS A 136 17.08 4.73 -22.93
N LEU A 137 17.26 3.42 -22.76
CA LEU A 137 18.47 2.72 -23.20
C LEU A 137 18.66 2.81 -24.71
N ASN A 138 17.56 2.70 -25.46
CA ASN A 138 17.58 2.82 -26.91
C ASN A 138 17.85 4.25 -27.39
N THR A 139 17.38 5.27 -26.66
CA THR A 139 17.55 6.69 -27.07
C THR A 139 18.88 7.31 -26.65
N GLU A 140 19.40 6.98 -25.48
CA GLU A 140 20.57 7.66 -24.88
C GLU A 140 21.91 6.91 -25.14
N ASN A 141 21.89 5.79 -25.89
CA ASN A 141 23.07 4.92 -26.16
C ASN A 141 23.88 4.64 -24.88
N VAL A 142 23.18 4.39 -23.77
CA VAL A 142 23.76 4.13 -22.45
C VAL A 142 24.40 2.75 -22.47
N ARG A 143 25.72 2.69 -22.37
CA ARG A 143 26.47 1.41 -22.45
C ARG A 143 27.00 0.93 -21.11
N LYS A 144 27.14 1.80 -20.12
CA LYS A 144 27.75 1.43 -18.84
C LYS A 144 26.69 0.95 -17.84
N GLN A 145 26.93 -0.20 -17.24
CA GLN A 145 26.03 -0.80 -16.25
C GLN A 145 25.64 0.15 -15.12
N ILE A 146 26.57 0.98 -14.65
CA ILE A 146 26.31 1.96 -13.58
C ILE A 146 25.29 3.02 -13.98
N GLU A 147 25.32 3.49 -15.23
CA GLU A 147 24.37 4.47 -15.75
C GLU A 147 22.97 3.86 -15.85
N ILE A 148 22.88 2.58 -16.24
CA ILE A 148 21.63 1.81 -16.26
C ILE A 148 21.03 1.71 -14.86
N GLU A 149 21.84 1.43 -13.83
CA GLU A 149 21.36 1.34 -12.44
C GLU A 149 20.87 2.70 -11.91
N ILE A 150 21.58 3.79 -12.21
CA ILE A 150 21.18 5.16 -11.83
C ILE A 150 19.84 5.52 -12.50
N LYS A 151 19.68 5.20 -13.79
CA LYS A 151 18.43 5.46 -14.50
C LYS A 151 17.28 4.60 -13.98
N SER A 152 17.55 3.32 -13.69
CA SER A 152 16.60 2.39 -13.07
C SER A 152 16.08 2.94 -11.76
N GLU A 153 16.97 3.40 -10.89
CA GLU A 153 16.61 4.08 -9.65
C GLU A 153 15.66 5.25 -9.89
N ALA A 154 16.00 6.18 -10.80
CA ALA A 154 15.21 7.38 -11.05
C ALA A 154 13.78 7.05 -11.51
N ILE A 155 13.63 6.09 -12.42
CA ILE A 155 12.33 5.66 -12.96
C ILE A 155 11.51 4.93 -11.88
N ILE A 156 12.14 4.04 -11.10
CA ILE A 156 11.48 3.35 -9.98
C ILE A 156 10.99 4.37 -8.95
N LYS A 157 11.83 5.33 -8.57
CA LYS A 157 11.51 6.37 -7.59
C LYS A 157 10.35 7.25 -8.07
N GLN A 158 10.38 7.71 -9.32
CA GLN A 158 9.27 8.46 -9.93
C GLN A 158 7.97 7.65 -9.93
N SER A 159 8.06 6.35 -10.24
CA SER A 159 6.92 5.45 -10.23
C SER A 159 6.32 5.29 -8.83
N ILE A 160 7.15 5.16 -7.79
CA ILE A 160 6.72 5.10 -6.39
C ILE A 160 6.00 6.40 -6.00
N TYR A 161 6.58 7.56 -6.30
CA TYR A 161 5.98 8.86 -6.02
C TYR A 161 4.60 9.03 -6.64
N ARG A 162 4.44 8.62 -7.90
CA ARG A 162 3.15 8.63 -8.57
C ARG A 162 2.12 7.75 -7.85
N HIS A 163 2.51 6.55 -7.42
CA HIS A 163 1.58 5.64 -6.71
C HIS A 163 1.27 6.06 -5.28
N ILE A 164 2.20 6.73 -4.60
CA ILE A 164 1.92 7.41 -3.33
C ILE A 164 0.81 8.44 -3.54
N ASN A 165 0.92 9.29 -4.55
CA ASN A 165 -0.09 10.29 -4.85
C ASN A 165 -1.47 9.67 -5.16
N TYR A 166 -1.51 8.65 -6.02
CA TYR A 166 -2.77 7.95 -6.31
C TYR A 166 -3.36 7.24 -5.09
N SER A 167 -2.51 6.63 -4.27
CA SER A 167 -2.94 5.98 -3.03
C SER A 167 -3.50 7.00 -2.06
N TRP A 168 -2.89 8.18 -1.94
CA TRP A 168 -3.40 9.28 -1.13
C TRP A 168 -4.77 9.76 -1.60
N LEU A 169 -4.92 10.03 -2.89
CA LEU A 169 -6.22 10.43 -3.45
C LEU A 169 -7.31 9.39 -3.17
N GLU A 170 -7.00 8.10 -3.31
CA GLU A 170 -7.96 7.03 -3.04
C GLU A 170 -8.24 6.85 -1.54
N VAL A 171 -7.26 7.09 -0.68
CA VAL A 171 -7.45 7.10 0.78
C VAL A 171 -8.31 8.29 1.19
N CYS A 172 -8.07 9.49 0.65
CA CYS A 172 -8.92 10.66 0.88
C CYS A 172 -10.35 10.45 0.36
N ARG A 173 -10.51 9.71 -0.74
CA ARG A 173 -11.81 9.33 -1.27
C ARG A 173 -12.55 8.33 -0.36
N SER A 174 -11.84 7.31 0.14
CA SER A 174 -12.43 6.24 0.97
C SER A 174 -12.62 6.63 2.44
N SER A 175 -11.82 7.57 2.95
CA SER A 175 -11.98 8.15 4.29
C SER A 175 -13.10 9.19 4.35
N ASN A 176 -13.51 9.76 3.22
CA ASN A 176 -14.73 10.56 3.13
C ASN A 176 -15.99 9.66 3.12
N ARG A 177 -16.28 9.04 4.27
CA ARG A 177 -17.46 8.17 4.47
C ARG A 177 -18.80 8.93 4.44
N LEU A 178 -18.75 10.25 4.40
CA LEU A 178 -19.94 11.08 4.48
C LEU A 178 -20.48 11.42 3.08
N TYR A 179 -19.66 11.39 2.04
CA TYR A 179 -20.10 11.70 0.68
C TYR A 179 -19.40 10.88 -0.42
N LYS A 180 -20.09 10.74 -1.55
CA LYS A 180 -19.61 10.16 -2.80
C LYS A 180 -19.65 11.23 -3.88
N ARG A 181 -18.70 11.20 -4.83
CA ARG A 181 -18.78 12.02 -6.05
C ARG A 181 -20.01 11.57 -6.84
N TYR A 182 -20.86 12.52 -7.20
CA TYR A 182 -22.03 12.31 -8.04
C TYR A 182 -21.90 13.19 -9.28
N ARG A 183 -21.99 12.56 -10.44
CA ARG A 183 -21.94 13.23 -11.74
C ARG A 183 -23.37 13.48 -12.16
N TRP A 184 -23.82 14.72 -12.09
CA TRP A 184 -25.17 15.09 -12.52
C TRP A 184 -25.13 15.48 -13.99
N GLU A 185 -25.75 14.66 -14.83
CA GLU A 185 -25.81 14.86 -16.28
C GLU A 185 -27.04 15.71 -16.61
N LEU A 186 -26.79 16.85 -17.26
CA LEU A 186 -27.79 17.81 -17.71
C LEU A 186 -27.71 17.93 -19.24
N PRO A 187 -28.77 18.38 -19.93
CA PRO A 187 -28.75 18.51 -21.39
C PRO A 187 -27.61 19.41 -21.91
N THR A 188 -27.23 20.41 -21.11
CA THR A 188 -26.21 21.41 -21.45
C THR A 188 -24.81 21.06 -20.93
N GLY A 189 -24.63 19.95 -20.21
CA GLY A 189 -23.32 19.56 -19.71
C GLY A 189 -23.35 18.67 -18.47
N THR A 190 -22.30 18.75 -17.66
CA THR A 190 -22.17 17.92 -16.47
C THR A 190 -21.69 18.73 -15.29
N ILE A 191 -22.34 18.57 -14.13
CA ILE A 191 -21.89 19.14 -12.86
C ILE A 191 -21.46 18.02 -11.91
N GLU A 192 -20.31 18.19 -11.26
CA GLU A 192 -19.80 17.23 -10.28
C GLU A 192 -20.06 17.70 -8.85
N LEU A 193 -20.83 16.90 -8.11
CA LEU A 193 -21.36 17.24 -6.79
C LEU A 193 -20.89 16.24 -5.73
N LYS A 194 -20.93 16.63 -4.46
CA LYS A 194 -20.74 15.74 -3.31
C LYS A 194 -22.11 15.27 -2.83
N LYS A 195 -22.45 14.01 -3.10
CA LYS A 195 -23.69 13.37 -2.66
C LYS A 195 -23.47 12.67 -1.32
N PRO A 196 -24.34 12.84 -0.32
CA PRO A 196 -24.25 12.05 0.90
C PRO A 196 -24.20 10.53 0.64
N GLN A 197 -23.33 9.82 1.36
CA GLN A 197 -23.04 8.41 1.06
C GLN A 197 -24.26 7.50 1.25
N HIS A 198 -25.11 7.79 2.23
CA HIS A 198 -26.26 6.98 2.63
C HIS A 198 -27.47 7.11 1.69
N ILE A 199 -27.46 8.06 0.77
CA ILE A 199 -28.58 8.34 -0.14
C ILE A 199 -28.41 7.55 -1.42
N ASP A 200 -29.48 6.98 -1.96
CA ASP A 200 -29.44 6.33 -3.27
C ASP A 200 -29.22 7.35 -4.41
N GLY A 201 -28.51 6.94 -5.47
CA GLY A 201 -28.22 7.83 -6.61
C GLY A 201 -29.46 8.30 -7.35
N ARG A 202 -30.46 7.42 -7.55
CA ARG A 202 -31.70 7.77 -8.27
C ARG A 202 -32.56 8.72 -7.45
N PHE A 203 -32.67 8.46 -6.15
CA PHE A 203 -33.35 9.35 -5.22
C PHE A 203 -32.70 10.73 -5.20
N PHE A 204 -31.36 10.78 -5.12
CA PHE A 204 -30.63 12.03 -5.14
C PHE A 204 -30.78 12.80 -6.46
N ASN A 205 -30.83 12.08 -7.60
CA ASN A 205 -31.11 12.70 -8.89
C ASN A 205 -32.48 13.38 -8.92
N LYS A 206 -33.52 12.65 -8.48
CA LYS A 206 -34.89 13.15 -8.40
C LYS A 206 -34.96 14.38 -7.50
N TRP A 207 -34.34 14.28 -6.32
CA TRP A 207 -34.26 15.39 -5.38
C TRP A 207 -33.57 16.62 -6.00
N LEU A 208 -32.45 16.45 -6.72
CA LEU A 208 -31.77 17.55 -7.42
C LEU A 208 -32.67 18.20 -8.46
N THR A 209 -33.41 17.42 -9.26
CA THR A 209 -34.36 17.94 -10.24
C THR A 209 -35.50 18.72 -9.60
N GLU A 210 -35.94 18.34 -8.41
CA GLU A 210 -37.04 18.99 -7.69
C GLU A 210 -36.60 20.26 -6.92
N HIS A 211 -35.34 20.33 -6.48
CA HIS A 211 -34.87 21.38 -5.55
C HIS A 211 -33.85 22.35 -6.15
N VAL A 212 -33.33 22.06 -7.35
CA VAL A 212 -32.37 22.93 -8.04
C VAL A 212 -32.99 23.42 -9.34
N GLU A 213 -33.44 24.66 -9.33
CA GLU A 213 -34.00 25.31 -10.51
C GLU A 213 -32.89 25.79 -11.46
N ASN A 214 -33.14 25.60 -12.77
CA ASN A 214 -32.34 26.10 -13.90
C ASN A 214 -30.81 25.92 -13.74
N PRO A 215 -30.31 24.69 -13.53
CA PRO A 215 -28.89 24.48 -13.33
C PRO A 215 -28.08 24.81 -14.60
N ASN A 216 -27.04 25.65 -14.46
CA ASN A 216 -26.13 25.99 -15.56
C ASN A 216 -24.74 25.32 -15.42
N PRO A 217 -24.44 24.25 -16.18
CA PRO A 217 -23.16 23.54 -16.08
C PRO A 217 -21.93 24.34 -16.54
N GLU A 218 -22.13 25.37 -17.36
CA GLU A 218 -21.03 26.18 -17.90
C GLU A 218 -20.52 27.20 -16.89
N ASP A 219 -21.34 27.58 -15.91
CA ASP A 219 -20.94 28.49 -14.84
C ASP A 219 -20.15 27.74 -13.74
N LYS A 220 -18.91 28.18 -13.52
CA LYS A 220 -18.03 27.65 -12.47
C LYS A 220 -18.59 27.91 -11.06
N SER A 221 -19.42 28.94 -10.88
CA SER A 221 -20.04 29.27 -9.60
C SER A 221 -21.19 28.32 -9.24
N GLU A 222 -21.81 27.70 -10.25
CA GLU A 222 -23.03 26.91 -10.11
C GLU A 222 -22.82 25.67 -9.25
N LYS A 223 -21.65 25.03 -9.40
CA LYS A 223 -21.24 23.92 -8.55
C LYS A 223 -21.31 24.28 -7.06
N TYR A 224 -20.87 25.49 -6.69
CA TYR A 224 -20.89 25.93 -5.30
C TYR A 224 -22.30 26.24 -4.81
N ARG A 225 -23.12 26.87 -5.66
CA ARG A 225 -24.54 27.12 -5.37
C ARG A 225 -25.29 25.82 -5.08
N ILE A 226 -25.16 24.84 -5.97
CA ILE A 226 -25.83 23.54 -5.83
C ILE A 226 -25.30 22.78 -4.61
N GLN A 227 -23.98 22.80 -4.38
CA GLN A 227 -23.41 22.16 -3.20
C GLN A 227 -23.93 22.80 -1.91
N LYS A 228 -24.11 24.12 -1.87
CA LYS A 228 -24.71 24.79 -0.72
C LYS A 228 -26.15 24.32 -0.48
N ILE A 229 -26.97 24.18 -1.51
CA ILE A 229 -28.36 23.67 -1.39
C ILE A 229 -28.35 22.22 -0.85
N ILE A 230 -27.42 21.39 -1.33
CA ILE A 230 -27.24 20.02 -0.81
C ILE A 230 -26.85 20.06 0.67
N ASP A 231 -25.88 20.89 1.03
CA ASP A 231 -25.36 21.01 2.39
C ASP A 231 -26.41 21.58 3.34
N ASP A 232 -27.21 22.56 2.92
CA ASP A 232 -28.30 23.14 3.73
C ASP A 232 -29.41 22.10 4.00
N TRP A 233 -29.68 21.19 3.05
CA TRP A 233 -30.72 20.18 3.18
C TRP A 233 -30.29 18.93 3.94
N TYR A 234 -29.09 18.43 3.64
CA TYR A 234 -28.57 17.18 4.22
C TYR A 234 -27.61 17.41 5.39
N GLY A 235 -27.35 18.68 5.74
CA GLY A 235 -26.37 19.10 6.74
C GLY A 235 -25.00 19.38 6.12
N SER A 236 -24.41 20.51 6.51
CA SER A 236 -23.04 20.86 6.12
C SER A 236 -22.05 19.91 6.77
N LEU A 237 -21.19 19.32 5.95
CA LEU A 237 -20.13 18.39 6.39
C LEU A 237 -19.13 19.01 7.39
N ASN A 238 -19.15 20.34 7.54
CA ASN A 238 -18.28 21.09 8.45
C ASN A 238 -18.93 21.37 9.81
N GLU A 239 -20.23 21.09 10.02
CA GLU A 239 -20.99 21.48 11.22
C GLU A 239 -21.19 20.34 12.25
N VAL A 240 -20.22 19.43 12.36
CA VAL A 240 -20.11 18.65 13.60
C VAL A 240 -19.17 19.39 14.53
N ASP A 241 -19.74 20.35 15.25
CA ASP A 241 -19.07 21.11 16.31
C ASP A 241 -18.67 20.16 17.45
N ALA A 242 -17.38 19.84 17.51
CA ALA A 242 -16.80 19.01 18.56
C ALA A 242 -16.82 19.70 19.94
N SER A 243 -17.12 20.99 20.03
CA SER A 243 -17.22 21.71 21.31
C SER A 243 -18.45 21.30 22.15
N LYS A 244 -19.39 20.54 21.57
CA LYS A 244 -20.53 19.93 22.29
C LYS A 244 -20.26 18.53 22.83
N ILE A 245 -19.05 18.00 22.65
CA ILE A 245 -18.66 16.69 23.18
C ILE A 245 -17.70 16.91 24.34
N ASP A 246 -18.26 16.99 25.55
CA ASP A 246 -17.55 17.15 26.81
C ASP A 246 -16.70 15.89 27.11
N TYR A 247 -15.45 15.90 26.67
CA TYR A 247 -14.43 14.97 27.18
C TYR A 247 -13.45 15.76 28.04
N LYS A 248 -13.68 15.73 29.35
CA LYS A 248 -12.67 16.05 30.36
C LYS A 248 -11.45 15.12 30.16
N LEU A 249 -10.44 15.60 29.46
CA LEU A 249 -9.12 14.97 29.41
C LEU A 249 -8.29 15.51 30.57
N LYS A 250 -7.93 14.62 31.49
CA LYS A 250 -6.93 14.87 32.53
C LYS A 250 -5.54 14.94 31.88
N ASP A 251 -4.79 15.97 32.24
CA ASP A 251 -3.34 16.05 32.05
C ASP A 251 -2.65 14.79 32.58
N SER A 252 -1.75 14.22 31.78
CA SER A 252 -0.69 13.37 32.30
C SER A 252 0.63 13.74 31.62
N ASN A 253 1.53 14.30 32.43
CA ASN A 253 2.93 14.55 32.11
C ASN A 253 3.64 13.28 31.66
N ASP A 254 4.41 13.38 30.57
CA ASP A 254 5.22 12.30 30.02
C ASP A 254 6.70 12.52 30.41
N PRO A 255 7.40 11.56 31.05
CA PRO A 255 8.84 11.66 31.27
C PRO A 255 9.63 10.96 30.16
N ALA A 256 10.80 11.53 29.85
CA ALA A 256 11.75 11.10 28.81
C ALA A 256 12.27 9.66 29.01
N VAL A 257 12.48 8.95 27.91
CA VAL A 257 12.97 7.56 27.89
C VAL A 257 14.49 7.53 27.67
N GLU A 258 15.23 7.07 28.67
CA GLU A 258 16.61 6.59 28.54
C GLU A 258 16.65 5.16 27.94
N ILE A 259 17.68 4.92 27.12
CA ILE A 259 17.90 3.65 26.42
C ILE A 259 18.84 2.77 27.24
N GLU A 260 18.30 1.77 27.94
CA GLU A 260 19.10 0.73 28.60
C GLU A 260 19.30 -0.52 27.73
N LYS A 261 20.50 -1.11 27.85
CA LYS A 261 20.99 -2.32 27.16
C LYS A 261 20.22 -3.57 27.63
N TYR A 262 19.91 -4.47 26.70
CA TYR A 262 19.03 -5.64 26.91
C TYR A 262 19.79 -6.96 27.12
N PRO A 263 19.38 -7.83 28.07
CA PRO A 263 19.82 -9.22 28.17
C PRO A 263 18.90 -10.25 27.47
N GLU A 264 19.40 -11.49 27.35
CA GLU A 264 19.16 -12.55 26.36
C GLU A 264 17.77 -13.25 26.31
N ASN A 265 16.69 -12.72 26.90
CA ASN A 265 15.35 -13.35 26.83
C ASN A 265 14.33 -12.54 26.00
N PHE A 266 14.63 -12.36 24.72
CA PHE A 266 13.92 -11.44 23.80
C PHE A 266 12.49 -11.88 23.41
N ALA A 267 12.22 -13.19 23.34
CA ALA A 267 10.96 -13.72 22.79
C ALA A 267 9.77 -13.62 23.77
N THR A 268 10.00 -13.86 25.06
CA THR A 268 8.98 -13.75 26.11
C THR A 268 8.67 -12.28 26.44
N MET A 269 9.67 -11.39 26.43
CA MET A 269 9.48 -9.94 26.66
C MET A 269 8.78 -9.20 25.51
N LYS A 270 9.02 -9.56 24.24
CA LYS A 270 8.31 -8.95 23.09
C LYS A 270 6.82 -9.32 23.08
N LYS A 271 6.47 -10.54 23.49
CA LYS A 271 5.07 -11.02 23.57
C LYS A 271 4.25 -10.20 24.58
N THR A 272 4.82 -9.89 25.76
CA THR A 272 4.18 -9.08 26.80
C THR A 272 4.16 -7.58 26.46
N LYS A 273 5.27 -6.97 25.99
CA LYS A 273 5.29 -5.53 25.67
C LYS A 273 4.37 -5.12 24.51
N LYS A 274 4.23 -5.93 23.46
CA LYS A 274 3.32 -5.60 22.33
C LYS A 274 1.84 -5.74 22.68
N THR A 275 1.50 -6.61 23.62
CA THR A 275 0.12 -6.84 24.02
C THR A 275 -0.30 -5.95 25.20
N SER A 276 0.64 -5.49 26.02
CA SER A 276 0.37 -4.50 27.08
C SER A 276 0.04 -3.12 26.51
N ASN A 277 0.59 -2.75 25.35
CA ASN A 277 0.39 -1.44 24.71
C ASN A 277 -0.57 -1.51 23.52
N ILE A 278 -1.68 -2.27 23.65
CA ILE A 278 -2.65 -2.43 22.55
C ILE A 278 -3.25 -1.10 22.10
N GLU A 279 -3.33 -0.12 23.01
CA GLU A 279 -3.83 1.22 22.76
C GLU A 279 -2.90 2.07 21.90
N ILE A 280 -1.64 1.65 21.72
CA ILE A 280 -0.66 2.29 20.84
C ILE A 280 -0.61 1.57 19.47
N LEU A 281 -1.25 0.40 19.34
CA LEU A 281 -1.32 -0.32 18.07
C LEU A 281 -2.35 0.30 17.12
N ARG A 282 -2.13 0.09 15.81
CA ARG A 282 -3.03 0.51 14.72
C ARG A 282 -4.49 0.12 15.02
N PRO A 283 -5.49 0.97 14.73
CA PRO A 283 -6.90 0.67 15.05
C PRO A 283 -7.40 -0.68 14.50
N SER A 284 -6.99 -1.05 13.28
CA SER A 284 -7.33 -2.34 12.66
C SER A 284 -6.70 -3.56 13.35
N ILE A 285 -5.57 -3.36 14.04
CA ILE A 285 -4.94 -4.39 14.87
C ILE A 285 -5.59 -4.38 16.26
N ARG A 286 -5.88 -3.20 16.80
CA ARG A 286 -6.57 -3.03 18.10
C ARG A 286 -7.94 -3.70 18.13
N SER A 287 -8.71 -3.60 17.04
CA SER A 287 -10.04 -4.21 16.90
C SER A 287 -10.02 -5.74 16.96
N ILE A 288 -8.87 -6.37 16.75
CA ILE A 288 -8.69 -7.83 16.88
C ILE A 288 -8.71 -8.24 18.37
N GLY A 289 -8.34 -7.34 19.27
CA GLY A 289 -8.32 -7.57 20.71
C GLY A 289 -7.04 -8.28 21.19
N LYS A 290 -6.64 -7.95 22.43
CA LYS A 290 -5.35 -8.33 23.03
C LYS A 290 -5.05 -9.83 22.95
N HIS A 291 -6.07 -10.63 23.22
CA HIS A 291 -5.95 -12.09 23.26
C HIS A 291 -5.68 -12.70 21.87
N LYS A 292 -6.36 -12.22 20.83
CA LYS A 292 -6.18 -12.73 19.46
C LYS A 292 -4.85 -12.27 18.85
N ILE A 293 -4.41 -11.04 19.16
CA ILE A 293 -3.08 -10.55 18.78
C ILE A 293 -2.00 -11.40 19.47
N PHE A 294 -2.17 -11.70 20.76
CA PHE A 294 -1.24 -12.56 21.51
C PHE A 294 -1.13 -13.95 20.88
N ALA A 295 -2.27 -14.57 20.57
CA ALA A 295 -2.32 -15.88 19.90
C ALA A 295 -1.64 -15.84 18.53
N LEU A 296 -1.91 -14.82 17.71
CA LEU A 296 -1.28 -14.66 16.40
C LEU A 296 0.25 -14.53 16.49
N ILE A 297 0.74 -13.68 17.40
CA ILE A 297 2.19 -13.49 17.62
C ILE A 297 2.82 -14.79 18.13
N LYS A 298 2.12 -15.52 19.01
CA LYS A 298 2.57 -16.82 19.51
C LYS A 298 2.72 -17.83 18.37
N THR A 299 1.70 -17.99 17.53
CA THR A 299 1.72 -18.88 16.37
C THR A 299 2.82 -18.52 15.36
N ILE A 300 3.01 -17.23 15.07
CA ILE A 300 4.09 -16.79 14.16
C ILE A 300 5.47 -17.16 14.72
N LEU A 301 5.70 -16.91 16.01
CA LEU A 301 7.00 -17.19 16.64
C LEU A 301 7.26 -18.70 16.78
N GLU A 302 6.24 -19.49 17.07
CA GLU A 302 6.34 -20.96 17.12
C GLU A 302 6.64 -21.52 15.73
N ASN A 303 6.01 -21.01 14.68
CA ASN A 303 6.28 -21.45 13.31
C ASN A 303 7.68 -21.03 12.82
N ILE A 304 8.22 -19.89 13.26
CA ILE A 304 9.58 -19.46 12.92
C ILE A 304 10.64 -20.35 13.61
N GLN A 305 10.37 -20.84 14.83
CA GLN A 305 11.30 -21.75 15.52
C GLN A 305 11.36 -23.16 14.91
N TYR A 306 10.40 -23.54 14.06
CA TYR A 306 10.41 -24.82 13.36
C TYR A 306 11.23 -24.83 12.05
N ASP A 307 11.66 -23.66 11.56
CA ASP A 307 12.47 -23.55 10.33
C ASP A 307 14.00 -23.54 10.60
N GLU A 308 14.44 -23.66 11.87
CA GLU A 308 15.86 -23.72 12.27
C GLU A 308 16.33 -25.13 12.74
N LEU A 309 15.64 -26.21 12.36
CA LEU A 309 16.09 -27.59 12.59
C LEU A 309 16.23 -28.41 11.30
#